data_AF-A0A0C5EKZ8-F1
#
_entry.id   AF-A0A0C5EKZ8-F1
#
_cell.length_a   1.000
_cell.length_b   1.000
_cell.length_c   1.000
_cell.angle_alpha   90.00
_cell.angle_beta   90.00
_cell.angle_gamma   90.00
#
_symmetry.space_group_name_H-M   'P 1'
#
loop_
_entity.id
_entity.type
_entity.pdbx_description
1 polymer ?
#
loop_
_entity_poly.entity_id
_entity_poly.type
_entity_poly.pdbx_seq_one_letter_code
_entity_poly.pdbx_strand_id
1 'polypeptide(L)'
;MSQLCSLHGSPDTPPLDSPLRNLYHQLLLDNDQAAETRAAEFLHEQLEQTGDGLAPLPEDPAQLLPWLEERRAAVARDYRDYLQERQAGGARRYFHNKAHALYFLQAVAPTKEVDGAWLYGVLAHGQDPRYDGLLTTYLEELGDGEPAQNHVAIYRRLLAEHGCDGDFGLDDELFRQGAVQLALGRCAETCLPEVLGYNLGYEQLPLHLLISAYELGELGIDPYYFTLHVTIDNASCGHARRAVQAVQALQPLDMDAAQYWQRVARGYRLNDLGPGSTDVIQAFDLEHELVAMLERKRRFGQYMHSDYCRFEGKSVNQWLEQPGQIPAFLRALQERGWIKRQQNPADSPFWQLIEGPGAAMFGVFSGFEKQLLHDWIAGDWRSARRSAPVRRTSSLERSRGDLPDDAETRALQAELAGQDAERQRALLLPWLGPHRHFRPAGLFATRRFIELRTLWR
;
A
#
# COMPACT_ATOMS: atom_id res chain seq x y z
N MET A 1 -36.85 23.56 -7.38
CA MET A 1 -35.41 23.78 -7.64
C MET A 1 -34.66 23.59 -6.34
N SER A 2 -34.20 22.35 -6.08
CA SER A 2 -33.50 21.97 -4.86
C SER A 2 -32.00 22.10 -5.11
N GLN A 3 -31.34 23.00 -4.41
CA GLN A 3 -29.88 23.12 -4.42
C GLN A 3 -29.31 22.06 -3.47
N LEU A 4 -28.85 20.96 -4.04
CA LEU A 4 -27.95 20.02 -3.38
C LEU A 4 -26.58 20.70 -3.28
N CYS A 5 -26.23 21.17 -2.09
CA CYS A 5 -24.88 21.63 -1.79
C CYS A 5 -24.02 20.38 -1.57
N SER A 6 -23.22 19.99 -2.57
CA SER A 6 -22.21 18.95 -2.44
C SER A 6 -21.12 19.43 -1.50
N LEU A 7 -21.11 18.90 -0.27
CA LEU A 7 -19.99 19.04 0.67
C LEU A 7 -18.78 18.30 0.07
N HIS A 8 -17.98 19.02 -0.71
CA HIS A 8 -16.64 18.58 -1.06
C HIS A 8 -15.77 18.81 0.18
N GLY A 9 -15.37 17.72 0.84
CA GLY A 9 -14.26 17.78 1.79
C GLY A 9 -13.06 18.36 1.05
N SER A 10 -12.56 19.51 1.52
CA SER A 10 -11.25 19.98 1.08
C SER A 10 -10.19 18.96 1.53
N PRO A 11 -9.16 18.68 0.73
CA PRO A 11 -8.02 17.93 1.23
C PRO A 11 -7.39 18.76 2.36
N ASP A 12 -7.35 18.20 3.56
CA ASP A 12 -6.62 18.78 4.68
C ASP A 12 -5.21 19.11 4.20
N THR A 13 -4.77 20.34 4.45
CA THR A 13 -3.36 20.70 4.27
C THR A 13 -2.58 19.80 5.22
N PRO A 14 -1.62 19.00 4.74
CA PRO A 14 -0.84 18.13 5.62
C PRO A 14 -0.25 18.97 6.76
N PRO A 15 -0.15 18.43 7.99
CA PRO A 15 0.46 19.14 9.09
C PRO A 15 1.81 19.70 8.64
N LEU A 16 2.12 20.95 9.01
CA LEU A 16 3.37 21.62 8.65
C LEU A 16 4.63 20.81 9.07
N ASP A 17 4.47 19.80 9.93
CA ASP A 17 5.50 18.89 10.44
C ASP A 17 5.43 17.46 9.86
N SER A 18 5.08 17.29 8.57
CA SER A 18 5.08 15.98 7.87
C SER A 18 5.94 15.99 6.59
N PRO A 19 7.28 16.08 6.71
CA PRO A 19 8.19 16.23 5.58
C PRO A 19 8.19 15.04 4.61
N LEU A 20 8.12 13.80 5.08
CA LEU A 20 8.14 12.62 4.20
C LEU A 20 6.83 12.48 3.43
N ARG A 21 5.69 12.73 4.06
CA ARG A 21 4.38 12.75 3.40
C ARG A 21 4.33 13.82 2.32
N ASN A 22 4.83 15.02 2.61
CA ASN A 22 4.90 16.11 1.65
C ASN A 22 5.80 15.75 0.46
N LEU A 23 6.99 15.21 0.73
CA LEU A 23 7.91 14.75 -0.31
C LEU A 23 7.30 13.65 -1.17
N TYR A 24 6.67 12.64 -0.56
CA TYR A 24 5.98 11.56 -1.27
C TYR A 24 4.97 12.11 -2.27
N HIS A 25 4.09 13.03 -1.85
CA HIS A 25 3.10 13.63 -2.75
C HIS A 25 3.73 14.50 -3.85
N GLN A 26 4.79 15.25 -3.54
CA GLN A 26 5.53 16.02 -4.54
C GLN A 26 6.18 15.11 -5.58
N LEU A 27 6.90 14.07 -5.15
CA LEU A 27 7.53 13.11 -6.06
C LEU A 27 6.52 12.29 -6.87
N LEU A 28 5.31 12.10 -6.36
CA LEU A 28 4.24 11.39 -7.07
C LEU A 28 3.60 12.26 -8.17
N LEU A 29 3.39 13.56 -7.91
CA LEU A 29 2.58 14.43 -8.75
C LEU A 29 3.38 15.38 -9.65
N ASP A 30 4.52 15.89 -9.17
CA ASP A 30 5.33 16.85 -9.91
C ASP A 30 6.19 16.13 -10.96
N ASN A 31 6.45 16.77 -12.10
CA ASN A 31 7.34 16.21 -13.12
C ASN A 31 8.29 17.27 -13.68
N ASP A 32 8.78 18.14 -12.79
CA ASP A 32 9.69 19.23 -13.11
C ASP A 32 11.12 18.94 -12.65
N GLN A 33 12.07 19.77 -13.08
CA GLN A 33 13.47 19.65 -12.68
C GLN A 33 13.67 19.73 -11.16
N ALA A 34 12.78 20.44 -10.46
CA ALA A 34 12.86 20.58 -9.01
C ALA A 34 12.50 19.26 -8.30
N ALA A 35 11.55 18.49 -8.84
CA ALA A 35 11.23 17.15 -8.36
C ALA A 35 12.40 16.18 -8.56
N GLU A 36 13.11 16.27 -9.68
CA GLU A 36 14.33 15.48 -9.94
C GLU A 36 15.44 15.80 -8.93
N THR A 37 15.68 17.09 -8.64
CA THR A 37 16.65 17.50 -7.61
C THR A 37 16.24 16.99 -6.22
N ARG A 38 14.95 17.14 -5.83
CA ARG A 38 14.43 16.64 -4.54
C ARG A 38 14.59 15.12 -4.42
N ALA A 39 14.31 14.37 -5.48
CA ALA A 39 14.48 12.92 -5.51
C ALA A 39 15.94 12.52 -5.27
N ALA A 40 16.87 13.16 -5.99
CA ALA A 40 18.30 12.88 -5.87
C ALA A 40 18.85 13.22 -4.47
N GLU A 41 18.50 14.39 -3.92
CA GLU A 41 18.90 14.82 -2.57
C GLU A 41 18.38 13.84 -1.51
N PHE A 42 17.08 13.53 -1.56
CA PHE A 42 16.48 12.58 -0.62
C PHE A 42 17.10 11.19 -0.71
N LEU A 43 17.27 10.65 -1.92
CA LEU A 43 17.85 9.33 -2.13
C LEU A 43 19.30 9.28 -1.61
N HIS A 44 20.07 10.35 -1.81
CA HIS A 44 21.42 10.45 -1.26
C HIS A 44 21.41 10.37 0.27
N GLU A 45 20.55 11.14 0.93
CA GLU A 45 20.39 11.11 2.39
C GLU A 45 19.98 9.71 2.91
N GLN A 46 19.10 9.01 2.18
CA GLN A 46 18.70 7.64 2.56
C GLN A 46 19.86 6.65 2.41
N LEU A 47 20.62 6.76 1.31
CA LEU A 47 21.78 5.93 1.06
C LEU A 47 22.91 6.17 2.08
N GLU A 48 23.06 7.38 2.62
CA GLU A 48 23.98 7.66 3.72
C GLU A 48 23.54 6.97 5.03
N GLN A 49 22.24 6.95 5.32
CA GLN A 49 21.69 6.27 6.51
C GLN A 49 21.91 4.76 6.49
N THR A 50 21.90 4.12 5.32
CA THR A 50 22.15 2.67 5.22
C THR A 50 23.58 2.25 5.64
N GLY A 51 24.54 3.18 5.63
CA GLY A 51 25.95 2.93 5.97
C GLY A 51 26.63 1.82 5.16
N ASP A 52 27.82 1.42 5.60
CA ASP A 52 28.60 0.29 5.06
C ASP A 52 28.35 -1.02 5.84
N GLY A 53 27.26 -1.12 6.60
CA GLY A 53 26.92 -2.34 7.36
C GLY A 53 26.78 -3.56 6.45
N LEU A 54 26.92 -4.79 6.96
CA LEU A 54 26.78 -5.99 6.11
C LEU A 54 25.34 -6.07 5.55
N ALA A 55 25.16 -5.83 4.24
CA ALA A 55 23.94 -6.27 3.58
C ALA A 55 23.94 -7.80 3.63
N PRO A 56 22.79 -8.48 3.76
CA PRO A 56 22.77 -9.93 3.77
C PRO A 56 23.05 -10.55 2.39
N LEU A 57 23.68 -9.81 1.46
CA LEU A 57 24.09 -10.28 0.15
C LEU A 57 25.42 -11.03 0.24
N PRO A 58 25.67 -12.01 -0.65
CA PRO A 58 26.97 -12.66 -0.74
C PRO A 58 28.06 -11.67 -1.16
N GLU A 59 29.31 -11.90 -0.73
CA GLU A 59 30.46 -11.09 -1.15
C GLU A 59 30.74 -11.24 -2.66
N ASP A 60 30.55 -12.44 -3.20
CA ASP A 60 30.69 -12.75 -4.62
C ASP A 60 29.32 -12.73 -5.33
N PRO A 61 29.10 -11.83 -6.31
CA PRO A 61 27.87 -11.78 -7.11
C PRO A 61 27.52 -13.09 -7.82
N ALA A 62 28.50 -13.97 -8.09
CA ALA A 62 28.23 -15.28 -8.68
C ALA A 62 27.44 -16.21 -7.75
N GLN A 63 27.47 -15.96 -6.43
CA GLN A 63 26.71 -16.74 -5.43
C GLN A 63 25.28 -16.23 -5.22
N LEU A 64 24.87 -15.17 -5.94
CA LEU A 64 23.58 -14.52 -5.73
C LEU A 64 22.38 -15.45 -5.99
N LEU A 65 22.46 -16.28 -7.05
CA LEU A 65 21.38 -17.19 -7.38
C LEU A 65 21.24 -18.34 -6.36
N PRO A 66 22.31 -19.08 -5.99
CA PRO A 66 22.23 -20.05 -4.89
C PRO A 66 21.74 -19.46 -3.57
N TRP A 67 22.22 -18.26 -3.21
CA TRP A 67 21.80 -17.56 -2.00
C TRP A 67 20.29 -17.24 -2.00
N LEU A 68 19.77 -16.78 -3.14
CA LEU A 68 18.34 -16.50 -3.31
C LEU A 68 17.49 -17.77 -3.16
N GLU A 69 17.92 -18.87 -3.76
CA GLU A 69 17.25 -20.17 -3.66
C GLU A 69 17.20 -20.68 -2.22
N GLU A 70 18.29 -20.54 -1.46
CA GLU A 70 18.36 -20.91 -0.05
C GLU A 70 17.40 -20.08 0.81
N ARG A 71 17.37 -18.76 0.62
CA ARG A 71 16.44 -17.87 1.31
C ARG A 71 14.98 -18.22 1.04
N ARG A 72 14.62 -18.45 -0.23
CA ARG A 72 13.27 -18.88 -0.61
C ARG A 72 12.90 -20.20 0.07
N ALA A 73 13.83 -21.16 0.11
CA ALA A 73 13.62 -22.42 0.80
C ALA A 73 13.43 -22.23 2.32
N ALA A 74 14.13 -21.28 2.95
CA ALA A 74 13.94 -20.94 4.36
C ALA A 74 12.53 -20.37 4.62
N VAL A 75 12.10 -19.37 3.85
CA VAL A 75 10.75 -18.80 3.96
C VAL A 75 9.66 -19.87 3.77
N ALA A 76 9.84 -20.78 2.81
CA ALA A 76 8.90 -21.88 2.59
C ALA A 76 8.82 -22.84 3.79
N ARG A 77 9.94 -23.12 4.47
CA ARG A 77 9.95 -23.91 5.71
C ARG A 77 9.22 -23.18 6.83
N ASP A 78 9.54 -21.91 7.05
CA ASP A 78 8.92 -21.11 8.12
C ASP A 78 7.41 -20.97 7.92
N TYR A 79 6.96 -20.80 6.68
CA TYR A 79 5.53 -20.75 6.37
C TYR A 79 4.84 -22.09 6.57
N ARG A 80 5.49 -23.20 6.20
CA ARG A 80 4.96 -24.55 6.47
C ARG A 80 4.79 -24.78 7.97
N ASP A 81 5.77 -24.37 8.77
CA ASP A 81 5.74 -24.54 10.22
C ASP A 81 4.63 -23.67 10.84
N TYR A 82 4.45 -22.44 10.35
CA TYR A 82 3.28 -21.61 10.67
C TYR A 82 1.95 -22.33 10.34
N LEU A 83 1.81 -22.92 9.15
CA LEU A 83 0.57 -23.64 8.78
C LEU A 83 0.31 -24.84 9.70
N GLN A 84 1.34 -25.55 10.14
CA GLN A 84 1.20 -26.65 11.09
C GLN A 84 0.71 -26.15 12.46
N GLU A 85 1.25 -25.03 12.97
CA GLU A 85 0.76 -24.39 14.19
C GLU A 85 -0.72 -24.00 14.07
N ARG A 86 -1.13 -23.42 12.92
CA ARG A 86 -2.53 -23.06 12.64
C ARG A 86 -3.43 -24.29 12.61
N GLN A 87 -3.00 -25.38 11.95
CA GLN A 87 -3.75 -26.64 11.90
C GLN A 87 -3.89 -27.29 13.29
N ALA A 88 -2.90 -27.12 14.17
CA ALA A 88 -2.95 -27.58 15.56
C ALA A 88 -3.85 -26.71 16.47
N GLY A 89 -4.51 -25.68 15.93
CA GLY A 89 -5.40 -24.79 16.69
C GLY A 89 -4.69 -23.62 17.35
N GLY A 90 -3.47 -23.27 16.91
CA GLY A 90 -2.77 -22.05 17.34
C GLY A 90 -3.59 -20.78 17.09
N ALA A 91 -3.11 -19.64 17.58
CA ALA A 91 -3.69 -18.32 17.30
C ALA A 91 -3.12 -17.73 16.00
N ARG A 92 -3.75 -16.69 15.47
CA ARG A 92 -3.18 -15.90 14.37
C ARG A 92 -1.89 -15.25 14.89
N ARG A 93 -0.86 -15.18 14.06
CA ARG A 93 0.45 -14.61 14.40
C ARG A 93 0.46 -13.10 14.23
N TYR A 94 -0.24 -12.55 13.23
CA TYR A 94 -0.19 -11.12 12.95
C TYR A 94 -1.44 -10.38 13.40
N PHE A 95 -2.61 -10.77 12.91
CA PHE A 95 -3.82 -10.00 13.13
C PHE A 95 -4.65 -10.62 14.25
N HIS A 96 -4.94 -9.85 15.29
CA HIS A 96 -5.78 -10.28 16.42
C HIS A 96 -7.29 -10.19 16.10
N ASN A 97 -7.70 -9.20 15.30
CA ASN A 97 -9.07 -8.94 14.91
C ASN A 97 -9.09 -8.22 13.54
N LYS A 98 -10.26 -7.84 13.05
CA LYS A 98 -10.38 -7.25 11.72
C LYS A 98 -9.88 -5.81 11.71
N ALA A 99 -10.12 -5.04 12.77
CA ALA A 99 -9.59 -3.69 12.92
C ALA A 99 -8.06 -3.65 12.83
N HIS A 100 -7.36 -4.62 13.46
CA HIS A 100 -5.91 -4.76 13.36
C HIS A 100 -5.46 -4.94 11.90
N ALA A 101 -6.09 -5.87 11.16
CA ALA A 101 -5.75 -6.06 9.76
C ALA A 101 -6.00 -4.79 8.91
N LEU A 102 -7.12 -4.09 9.12
CA LEU A 102 -7.41 -2.85 8.40
C LEU A 102 -6.44 -1.72 8.75
N TYR A 103 -6.00 -1.62 10.01
CA TYR A 103 -4.94 -0.69 10.42
C TYR A 103 -3.65 -0.95 9.63
N PHE A 104 -3.21 -2.20 9.58
CA PHE A 104 -2.02 -2.59 8.81
C PHE A 104 -2.15 -2.18 7.33
N LEU A 105 -3.29 -2.46 6.70
CA LEU A 105 -3.51 -2.12 5.28
C LEU A 105 -3.44 -0.59 5.03
N GLN A 106 -3.94 0.23 5.94
CA GLN A 106 -3.83 1.68 5.81
C GLN A 106 -2.38 2.15 6.02
N ALA A 107 -1.72 1.62 7.04
CA ALA A 107 -0.38 2.03 7.41
C ALA A 107 0.66 1.71 6.32
N VAL A 108 0.52 0.61 5.59
CA VAL A 108 1.41 0.29 4.46
C VAL A 108 0.95 0.87 3.12
N ALA A 109 -0.20 1.56 3.07
CA ALA A 109 -0.74 2.10 1.82
C ALA A 109 0.24 3.03 1.07
N PRO A 110 0.98 3.96 1.70
CA PRO A 110 1.93 4.81 0.98
C PRO A 110 2.99 4.03 0.20
N THR A 111 3.36 2.84 0.67
CA THR A 111 4.31 1.96 -0.05
C THR A 111 3.61 1.18 -1.17
N LYS A 112 2.41 0.68 -0.91
CA LYS A 112 1.68 -0.23 -1.82
C LYS A 112 0.94 0.50 -2.94
N GLU A 113 0.69 1.80 -2.78
CA GLU A 113 0.09 2.64 -3.83
C GLU A 113 1.09 3.14 -4.87
N VAL A 114 2.39 2.89 -4.69
CA VAL A 114 3.45 3.20 -5.66
C VAL A 114 4.26 1.95 -6.03
N ASP A 115 3.66 0.78 -5.86
CA ASP A 115 4.30 -0.50 -6.18
C ASP A 115 4.82 -0.53 -7.63
N GLY A 116 6.05 -0.98 -7.80
CA GLY A 116 6.81 -0.93 -9.05
C GLY A 116 7.53 0.39 -9.35
N ALA A 117 7.25 1.50 -8.64
CA ALA A 117 7.73 2.83 -9.03
C ALA A 117 9.25 2.96 -9.13
N TRP A 118 10.02 2.14 -8.40
CA TRP A 118 11.49 2.15 -8.46
C TRP A 118 12.05 1.77 -9.84
N LEU A 119 11.26 1.10 -10.69
CA LEU A 119 11.64 0.75 -12.07
C LEU A 119 11.13 1.75 -13.10
N TYR A 120 10.40 2.80 -12.73
CA TYR A 120 9.80 3.71 -13.69
C TYR A 120 10.82 4.29 -14.69
N GLY A 121 12.00 4.71 -14.21
CA GLY A 121 13.07 5.26 -15.05
C GLY A 121 13.68 4.26 -16.03
N VAL A 122 13.50 2.95 -15.81
CA VAL A 122 13.98 1.91 -16.74
C VAL A 122 13.26 2.00 -18.10
N LEU A 123 12.05 2.57 -18.15
CA LEU A 123 11.33 2.77 -19.41
C LEU A 123 12.12 3.58 -20.46
N ALA A 124 13.02 4.47 -20.02
CA ALA A 124 13.91 5.22 -20.92
C ALA A 124 14.88 4.31 -21.71
N HIS A 125 15.12 3.09 -21.23
CA HIS A 125 16.04 2.12 -21.82
C HIS A 125 15.34 1.02 -22.64
N GLY A 126 14.10 1.27 -23.11
CA GLY A 126 13.27 0.31 -23.85
C GLY A 126 13.86 -0.32 -25.10
N GLN A 127 15.00 0.18 -25.61
CA GLN A 127 15.70 -0.34 -26.79
C GLN A 127 16.91 -1.21 -26.45
N ASP A 128 17.37 -1.23 -25.20
CA ASP A 128 18.53 -2.01 -24.78
C ASP A 128 18.06 -3.37 -24.20
N PRO A 129 18.38 -4.50 -24.88
CA PRO A 129 17.93 -5.83 -24.45
C PRO A 129 18.37 -6.22 -23.03
N ARG A 130 19.42 -5.59 -22.49
CA ARG A 130 19.88 -5.86 -21.11
C ARG A 130 18.86 -5.45 -20.06
N TYR A 131 17.98 -4.49 -20.38
CA TYR A 131 16.90 -4.03 -19.52
C TYR A 131 15.61 -4.83 -19.66
N ASP A 132 15.56 -5.82 -20.57
CA ASP A 132 14.32 -6.52 -20.90
C ASP A 132 13.65 -7.17 -19.69
N GLY A 133 14.46 -7.75 -18.80
CA GLY A 133 13.98 -8.37 -17.56
C GLY A 133 13.29 -7.37 -16.62
N LEU A 134 13.92 -6.21 -16.40
CA LEU A 134 13.38 -5.14 -15.56
C LEU A 134 12.14 -4.49 -16.17
N LEU A 135 12.15 -4.24 -17.48
CA LEU A 135 10.98 -3.71 -18.20
C LEU A 135 9.79 -4.66 -18.11
N THR A 136 10.03 -5.97 -18.27
CA THR A 136 8.95 -6.95 -18.13
C THR A 136 8.46 -7.03 -16.70
N THR A 137 9.33 -7.00 -15.69
CA THR A 137 8.92 -6.89 -14.28
C THR A 137 8.04 -5.65 -14.05
N TYR A 138 8.47 -4.47 -14.47
CA TYR A 138 7.67 -3.24 -14.31
C TYR A 138 6.31 -3.32 -15.01
N LEU A 139 6.25 -3.85 -16.23
CA LEU A 139 4.98 -3.97 -16.96
C LEU A 139 4.03 -4.99 -16.32
N GLU A 140 4.57 -6.07 -15.73
CA GLU A 140 3.80 -7.05 -14.95
C GLU A 140 3.25 -6.43 -13.65
N GLU A 141 4.00 -5.55 -12.96
CA GLU A 141 3.50 -4.75 -11.81
C GLU A 141 2.33 -3.83 -12.20
N LEU A 142 2.42 -3.27 -13.42
CA LEU A 142 1.37 -2.49 -14.06
C LEU A 142 0.18 -3.35 -14.52
N GLY A 143 0.25 -4.66 -14.31
CA GLY A 143 -0.77 -5.65 -14.68
C GLY A 143 -0.86 -5.93 -16.16
N ASP A 144 0.17 -5.61 -16.94
CA ASP A 144 0.14 -5.56 -18.41
C ASP A 144 -1.02 -4.69 -18.95
N GLY A 145 -1.46 -3.72 -18.14
CA GLY A 145 -2.63 -2.88 -18.40
C GLY A 145 -3.97 -3.56 -18.15
N GLU A 146 -4.03 -4.73 -17.52
CA GLU A 146 -5.27 -5.33 -17.01
C GLU A 146 -5.52 -4.86 -15.56
N PRO A 147 -6.64 -4.15 -15.27
CA PRO A 147 -6.92 -3.66 -13.93
C PRO A 147 -6.99 -4.76 -12.85
N ALA A 148 -7.41 -5.98 -13.20
CA ALA A 148 -7.44 -7.14 -12.30
C ALA A 148 -6.05 -7.72 -11.98
N GLN A 149 -5.01 -7.22 -12.64
CA GLN A 149 -3.62 -7.63 -12.43
C GLN A 149 -2.74 -6.45 -12.04
N ASN A 150 -3.20 -5.20 -12.18
CA ASN A 150 -2.45 -4.01 -11.80
C ASN A 150 -2.36 -3.86 -10.28
N HIS A 151 -1.15 -3.87 -9.74
CA HIS A 151 -0.89 -3.95 -8.30
C HIS A 151 -1.55 -2.80 -7.53
N VAL A 152 -1.35 -1.56 -8.01
CA VAL A 152 -1.91 -0.35 -7.39
C VAL A 152 -3.44 -0.32 -7.51
N ALA A 153 -4.01 -0.70 -8.66
CA ALA A 153 -5.46 -0.75 -8.84
C ALA A 153 -6.12 -1.75 -7.88
N ILE A 154 -5.51 -2.93 -7.72
CA ILE A 154 -5.98 -3.96 -6.78
C ILE A 154 -5.90 -3.44 -5.33
N TYR A 155 -4.79 -2.83 -4.94
CA TYR A 155 -4.61 -2.34 -3.57
C TYR A 155 -5.59 -1.21 -3.23
N ARG A 156 -5.76 -0.25 -4.14
CA ARG A 156 -6.71 0.86 -3.97
C ARG A 156 -8.15 0.37 -3.85
N ARG A 157 -8.52 -0.65 -4.63
CA ARG A 157 -9.83 -1.30 -4.52
C ARG A 157 -10.00 -1.98 -3.17
N LEU A 158 -8.98 -2.70 -2.68
CA LEU A 158 -9.00 -3.33 -1.36
C LEU A 158 -9.26 -2.31 -0.25
N LEU A 159 -8.59 -1.15 -0.29
CA LEU A 159 -8.81 -0.08 0.68
C LEU A 159 -10.24 0.48 0.59
N ALA A 160 -10.71 0.80 -0.62
CA ALA A 160 -12.05 1.35 -0.83
C ALA A 160 -13.18 0.39 -0.40
N GLU A 161 -13.05 -0.91 -0.66
CA GLU A 161 -14.02 -1.94 -0.23
C GLU A 161 -14.18 -2.00 1.30
N HIS A 162 -13.19 -1.54 2.06
CA HIS A 162 -13.21 -1.48 3.53
C HIS A 162 -13.29 -0.05 4.09
N GLY A 163 -13.48 0.98 3.25
CA GLY A 163 -13.50 2.38 3.68
C GLY A 163 -12.20 2.80 4.39
N CYS A 164 -11.08 2.33 3.84
CA CYS A 164 -9.70 2.55 4.29
C CYS A 164 -8.92 3.48 3.34
N ASP A 165 -9.60 4.19 2.44
CA ASP A 165 -9.06 5.06 1.40
C ASP A 165 -9.09 6.56 1.76
N GLY A 166 -9.45 6.89 3.00
CA GLY A 166 -9.42 8.26 3.54
C GLY A 166 -8.08 8.66 4.15
N ASP A 167 -7.98 9.92 4.61
CA ASP A 167 -6.85 10.38 5.41
C ASP A 167 -7.06 10.04 6.89
N PHE A 168 -6.27 9.11 7.42
CA PHE A 168 -6.35 8.66 8.81
C PHE A 168 -5.30 9.30 9.71
N GLY A 169 -4.53 10.27 9.21
CA GLY A 169 -3.45 10.89 9.97
C GLY A 169 -2.32 9.90 10.27
N LEU A 170 -1.87 9.18 9.24
CA LEU A 170 -0.75 8.25 9.33
C LEU A 170 0.54 8.96 9.80
N ASP A 171 1.38 8.23 10.53
CA ASP A 171 2.72 8.70 10.91
C ASP A 171 3.54 9.04 9.66
N ASP A 172 4.31 10.13 9.71
CA ASP A 172 5.12 10.62 8.59
C ASP A 172 6.13 9.56 8.13
N GLU A 173 6.66 8.77 9.07
CA GLU A 173 7.65 7.74 8.79
C GLU A 173 7.11 6.63 7.86
N LEU A 174 5.80 6.39 7.85
CA LEU A 174 5.16 5.39 6.98
C LEU A 174 5.22 5.77 5.48
N PHE A 175 5.54 7.04 5.17
CA PHE A 175 5.72 7.51 3.79
C PHE A 175 7.14 7.29 3.28
N ARG A 176 8.12 6.96 4.14
CA ARG A 176 9.53 6.85 3.74
C ARG A 176 9.74 5.86 2.60
N GLN A 177 9.20 4.64 2.75
CA GLN A 177 9.39 3.59 1.74
C GLN A 177 8.76 3.95 0.40
N GLY A 178 7.55 4.53 0.40
CA GLY A 178 6.93 5.04 -0.83
C GLY A 178 7.77 6.15 -1.49
N ALA A 179 8.32 7.07 -0.69
CA ALA A 179 9.19 8.14 -1.18
C ALA A 179 10.51 7.59 -1.76
N VAL A 180 11.09 6.55 -1.15
CA VAL A 180 12.29 5.86 -1.67
C VAL A 180 12.01 5.24 -3.05
N GLN A 181 10.89 4.55 -3.22
CA GLN A 181 10.51 3.95 -4.50
C GLN A 181 10.36 5.02 -5.60
N LEU A 182 9.67 6.12 -5.29
CA LEU A 182 9.50 7.24 -6.23
C LEU A 182 10.84 7.89 -6.58
N ALA A 183 11.72 8.09 -5.60
CA ALA A 183 13.04 8.70 -5.82
C ALA A 183 13.94 7.80 -6.69
N LEU A 184 13.97 6.49 -6.41
CA LEU A 184 14.70 5.51 -7.22
C LEU A 184 14.23 5.51 -8.68
N GLY A 185 12.91 5.54 -8.90
CA GLY A 185 12.32 5.58 -10.24
C GLY A 185 12.75 6.81 -11.05
N ARG A 186 12.97 7.95 -10.40
CA ARG A 186 13.45 9.19 -11.02
C ARG A 186 14.96 9.20 -11.25
N CYS A 187 15.72 8.66 -10.29
CA CYS A 187 17.17 8.64 -10.33
C CYS A 187 17.77 7.43 -11.06
N ALA A 188 17.00 6.67 -11.83
CA ALA A 188 17.46 5.41 -12.43
C ALA A 188 18.69 5.58 -13.35
N GLU A 189 18.86 6.72 -14.01
CA GLU A 189 20.01 6.99 -14.88
C GLU A 189 21.32 7.12 -14.09
N THR A 190 21.31 7.82 -12.95
CA THR A 190 22.50 8.10 -12.13
C THR A 190 22.72 7.06 -11.03
N CYS A 191 21.65 6.39 -10.61
CA CYS A 191 21.59 5.44 -9.49
C CYS A 191 21.21 4.02 -9.92
N LEU A 192 21.52 3.61 -11.17
CA LEU A 192 21.17 2.28 -11.67
C LEU A 192 21.63 1.12 -10.75
N PRO A 193 22.87 1.08 -10.23
CA PRO A 193 23.28 0.00 -9.32
C PRO A 193 22.41 -0.06 -8.05
N GLU A 194 22.02 1.09 -7.48
CA GLU A 194 21.13 1.15 -6.33
C GLU A 194 19.71 0.68 -6.67
N VAL A 195 19.18 1.05 -7.85
CA VAL A 195 17.88 0.56 -8.34
C VAL A 195 17.90 -0.98 -8.48
N LEU A 196 18.98 -1.54 -9.04
CA LEU A 196 19.15 -2.99 -9.18
C LEU A 196 19.20 -3.69 -7.82
N GLY A 197 19.90 -3.09 -6.86
CA GLY A 197 19.95 -3.56 -5.47
C GLY A 197 18.58 -3.54 -4.81
N TYR A 198 17.86 -2.42 -4.91
CA TYR A 198 16.52 -2.29 -4.36
C TYR A 198 15.59 -3.34 -4.94
N ASN A 199 15.58 -3.47 -6.28
CA ASN A 199 14.79 -4.46 -7.01
C ASN A 199 15.10 -5.89 -6.52
N LEU A 200 16.37 -6.26 -6.36
CA LEU A 200 16.76 -7.57 -5.84
C LEU A 200 16.20 -7.85 -4.43
N GLY A 201 16.13 -6.83 -3.57
CA GLY A 201 15.53 -6.95 -2.25
C GLY A 201 14.01 -7.09 -2.31
N TYR A 202 13.36 -6.27 -3.14
CA TYR A 202 11.90 -6.21 -3.24
C TYR A 202 11.29 -7.47 -3.87
N GLU A 203 11.95 -8.04 -4.89
CA GLU A 203 11.54 -9.30 -5.56
C GLU A 203 11.81 -10.56 -4.73
N GLN A 204 12.18 -10.42 -3.46
CA GLN A 204 12.14 -11.55 -2.54
C GLN A 204 10.73 -11.69 -2.01
N LEU A 205 10.26 -12.93 -1.85
CA LEU A 205 8.99 -13.21 -1.18
C LEU A 205 9.21 -13.21 0.34
N PRO A 206 8.87 -12.14 1.09
CA PRO A 206 8.99 -12.16 2.53
C PRO A 206 7.91 -13.05 3.17
N LEU A 207 8.25 -13.69 4.28
CA LEU A 207 7.34 -14.56 5.04
C LEU A 207 6.03 -13.84 5.41
N HIS A 208 6.10 -12.54 5.67
CA HIS A 208 4.93 -11.82 6.13
C HIS A 208 3.80 -11.77 5.08
N LEU A 209 4.10 -11.69 3.78
CA LEU A 209 3.05 -11.66 2.75
C LEU A 209 2.24 -12.96 2.75
N LEU A 210 2.91 -14.10 2.94
CA LEU A 210 2.27 -15.42 3.02
C LEU A 210 1.33 -15.53 4.22
N ILE A 211 1.80 -15.12 5.40
CA ILE A 211 1.01 -15.15 6.63
C ILE A 211 -0.14 -14.13 6.54
N SER A 212 0.12 -12.90 6.08
CA SER A 212 -0.91 -11.88 5.90
C SER A 212 -2.00 -12.36 4.94
N ALA A 213 -1.64 -12.93 3.79
CA ALA A 213 -2.61 -13.49 2.85
C ALA A 213 -3.51 -14.57 3.49
N TYR A 214 -2.91 -15.44 4.32
CA TYR A 214 -3.65 -16.48 5.03
C TYR A 214 -4.65 -15.87 6.04
N GLU A 215 -4.18 -14.97 6.90
CA GLU A 215 -4.97 -14.42 8.00
C GLU A 215 -6.02 -13.39 7.55
N LEU A 216 -5.75 -12.61 6.49
CA LEU A 216 -6.73 -11.72 5.88
C LEU A 216 -7.96 -12.49 5.39
N GLY A 217 -7.72 -13.65 4.76
CA GLY A 217 -8.80 -14.55 4.34
C GLY A 217 -9.67 -15.04 5.50
N GLU A 218 -9.07 -15.37 6.65
CA GLU A 218 -9.81 -15.75 7.87
C GLU A 218 -10.64 -14.59 8.43
N LEU A 219 -10.17 -13.35 8.24
CA LEU A 219 -10.82 -12.12 8.69
C LEU A 219 -11.89 -11.58 7.72
N GLY A 220 -12.15 -12.27 6.62
CA GLY A 220 -13.12 -11.82 5.64
C GLY A 220 -12.65 -10.60 4.84
N ILE A 221 -11.33 -10.47 4.64
CA ILE A 221 -10.68 -9.46 3.80
C ILE A 221 -10.11 -10.18 2.58
N ASP A 222 -10.24 -9.60 1.38
CA ASP A 222 -9.69 -10.20 0.16
C ASP A 222 -8.14 -10.18 0.19
N PRO A 223 -7.46 -11.34 0.21
CA PRO A 223 -6.01 -11.38 0.27
C PRO A 223 -5.34 -11.24 -1.12
N TYR A 224 -6.10 -10.98 -2.18
CA TYR A 224 -5.64 -11.15 -3.56
C TYR A 224 -4.33 -10.40 -3.87
N TYR A 225 -4.21 -9.13 -3.47
CA TYR A 225 -2.97 -8.34 -3.61
C TYR A 225 -1.73 -9.07 -3.06
N PHE A 226 -1.85 -9.63 -1.85
CA PHE A 226 -0.76 -10.34 -1.18
C PHE A 226 -0.48 -11.69 -1.85
N THR A 227 -1.51 -12.38 -2.36
CA THR A 227 -1.33 -13.65 -3.07
C THR A 227 -0.74 -13.49 -4.47
N LEU A 228 -0.94 -12.35 -5.12
CA LEU A 228 -0.43 -12.07 -6.46
C LEU A 228 1.10 -12.18 -6.49
N HIS A 229 1.75 -11.55 -5.51
CA HIS A 229 3.19 -11.62 -5.26
C HIS A 229 3.69 -13.05 -5.02
N VAL A 230 2.86 -13.95 -4.49
CA VAL A 230 3.24 -15.36 -4.32
C VAL A 230 3.25 -16.10 -5.66
N THR A 231 2.33 -15.77 -6.56
CA THR A 231 2.14 -16.48 -7.83
C THR A 231 3.08 -16.01 -8.93
N ILE A 232 3.34 -14.71 -9.00
CA ILE A 232 4.24 -14.10 -10.00
C ILE A 232 5.69 -14.51 -9.71
N ASP A 233 6.04 -14.63 -8.43
CA ASP A 233 7.42 -14.83 -8.00
C ASP A 233 7.81 -16.31 -7.81
N ASN A 234 7.32 -17.19 -8.68
CA ASN A 234 7.54 -18.64 -8.54
C ASN A 234 8.95 -19.10 -8.97
N ALA A 235 9.34 -20.28 -8.46
CA ALA A 235 10.72 -20.79 -8.41
C ALA A 235 11.38 -21.12 -9.77
N SER A 236 10.64 -21.12 -10.90
CA SER A 236 11.19 -21.52 -12.21
C SER A 236 11.44 -20.36 -13.18
N CYS A 237 10.74 -19.22 -13.03
CA CYS A 237 10.74 -18.14 -14.02
C CYS A 237 10.40 -16.73 -13.47
N GLY A 238 10.39 -16.55 -12.14
CA GLY A 238 9.94 -15.32 -11.48
C GLY A 238 10.88 -14.12 -11.57
N HIS A 239 10.38 -12.98 -11.09
CA HIS A 239 11.04 -11.68 -11.08
C HIS A 239 12.41 -11.71 -10.42
N ALA A 240 12.59 -12.42 -9.30
CA ALA A 240 13.90 -12.44 -8.64
C ALA A 240 15.03 -13.03 -9.49
N ARG A 241 14.74 -14.01 -10.35
CA ARG A 241 15.76 -14.53 -11.28
C ARG A 241 16.12 -13.48 -12.32
N ARG A 242 15.14 -12.73 -12.83
CA ARG A 242 15.36 -11.58 -13.73
C ARG A 242 16.17 -10.49 -13.02
N ALA A 243 15.93 -10.25 -11.74
CA ALA A 243 16.70 -9.30 -10.93
C ALA A 243 18.18 -9.69 -10.86
N VAL A 244 18.50 -10.97 -10.58
CA VAL A 244 19.88 -11.49 -10.60
C VAL A 244 20.52 -11.31 -11.97
N GLN A 245 19.80 -11.64 -13.04
CA GLN A 245 20.30 -11.48 -14.41
C GLN A 245 20.55 -10.01 -14.77
N ALA A 246 19.67 -9.10 -14.34
CA ALA A 246 19.81 -7.67 -14.58
C ALA A 246 21.06 -7.11 -13.88
N VAL A 247 21.31 -7.50 -12.62
CA VAL A 247 22.55 -7.16 -11.90
C VAL A 247 23.79 -7.60 -12.67
N GLN A 248 23.79 -8.80 -13.24
CA GLN A 248 24.94 -9.29 -14.01
C GLN A 248 25.09 -8.59 -15.37
N ALA A 249 23.98 -8.32 -16.06
CA ALA A 249 23.99 -7.77 -17.41
C ALA A 249 24.24 -6.25 -17.46
N LEU A 250 23.89 -5.53 -16.40
CA LEU A 250 23.91 -4.07 -16.34
C LEU A 250 25.08 -3.49 -15.54
N GLN A 251 26.10 -4.30 -15.23
CA GLN A 251 27.36 -3.78 -14.72
C GLN A 251 28.01 -2.85 -15.77
N PRO A 252 28.29 -1.57 -15.44
CA PRO A 252 28.95 -0.65 -16.36
C PRO A 252 30.39 -1.09 -16.64
N LEU A 253 30.84 -0.98 -17.90
CA LEU A 253 32.18 -1.39 -18.32
C LEU A 253 33.31 -0.53 -17.72
N ASP A 254 32.98 0.71 -17.39
CA ASP A 254 33.89 1.73 -16.86
C ASP A 254 33.87 1.82 -15.32
N MET A 255 33.05 1.00 -14.65
CA MET A 255 32.95 0.95 -13.20
C MET A 255 33.70 -0.24 -12.64
N ASP A 256 34.47 0.00 -11.57
CA ASP A 256 35.12 -1.07 -10.82
C ASP A 256 34.08 -2.05 -10.25
N ALA A 257 34.37 -3.36 -10.31
CA ALA A 257 33.42 -4.39 -9.91
C ALA A 257 33.08 -4.35 -8.41
N ALA A 258 34.05 -3.99 -7.56
CA ALA A 258 33.80 -3.86 -6.13
C ALA A 258 32.96 -2.61 -5.82
N GLN A 259 33.24 -1.50 -6.51
CA GLN A 259 32.42 -0.28 -6.43
C GLN A 259 30.97 -0.56 -6.88
N TYR A 260 30.79 -1.24 -8.02
CA TYR A 260 29.48 -1.62 -8.52
C TYR A 260 28.72 -2.46 -7.48
N TRP A 261 29.35 -3.50 -6.94
CA TRP A 261 28.72 -4.37 -5.95
C TRP A 261 28.39 -3.65 -4.65
N GLN A 262 29.24 -2.72 -4.18
CA GLN A 262 28.94 -1.90 -3.00
C GLN A 262 27.68 -1.04 -3.22
N ARG A 263 27.51 -0.45 -4.41
CA ARG A 263 26.31 0.34 -4.73
C ARG A 263 25.05 -0.54 -4.82
N VAL A 264 25.16 -1.73 -5.42
CA VAL A 264 24.07 -2.74 -5.40
C VAL A 264 23.70 -3.11 -3.96
N ALA A 265 24.69 -3.35 -3.09
CA ALA A 265 24.43 -3.67 -1.69
C ALA A 265 23.78 -2.51 -0.92
N ARG A 266 24.16 -1.26 -1.19
CA ARG A 266 23.49 -0.08 -0.59
C ARG A 266 22.05 0.04 -1.06
N GLY A 267 21.81 -0.13 -2.37
CA GLY A 267 20.46 -0.18 -2.93
C GLY A 267 19.58 -1.27 -2.30
N TYR A 268 20.16 -2.45 -2.08
CA TYR A 268 19.46 -3.54 -1.40
C TYR A 268 18.99 -3.16 0.01
N ARG A 269 19.86 -2.53 0.80
CA ARG A 269 19.55 -2.11 2.19
C ARG A 269 18.44 -1.08 2.29
N LEU A 270 18.15 -0.34 1.22
CA LEU A 270 17.04 0.60 1.20
C LEU A 270 15.68 -0.09 1.45
N ASN A 271 15.54 -1.39 1.16
CA ASN A 271 14.33 -2.16 1.46
C ASN A 271 14.03 -2.26 2.97
N ASP A 272 15.07 -2.13 3.81
CA ASP A 272 14.97 -2.29 5.26
C ASP A 272 14.98 -0.94 6.01
N LEU A 273 14.84 0.19 5.29
CA LEU A 273 14.75 1.52 5.91
C LEU A 273 13.38 1.79 6.52
N GLY A 274 13.35 2.40 7.71
CA GLY A 274 12.11 2.72 8.40
C GLY A 274 11.37 1.47 8.91
N PRO A 275 10.11 1.62 9.37
CA PRO A 275 9.33 0.53 9.94
C PRO A 275 8.94 -0.49 8.87
N GLY A 276 9.32 -1.75 9.08
CA GLY A 276 8.92 -2.86 8.23
C GLY A 276 7.45 -3.26 8.44
N SER A 277 6.91 -4.08 7.55
CA SER A 277 5.51 -4.56 7.65
C SER A 277 5.20 -5.24 8.99
N THR A 278 6.16 -5.98 9.57
CA THR A 278 5.99 -6.62 10.87
C THR A 278 6.01 -5.63 12.03
N ASP A 279 6.75 -4.54 11.92
CA ASP A 279 6.78 -3.49 12.94
C ASP A 279 5.43 -2.75 12.96
N VAL A 280 4.90 -2.43 11.78
CA VAL A 280 3.55 -1.85 11.62
C VAL A 280 2.49 -2.77 12.23
N ILE A 281 2.56 -4.08 11.98
CA ILE A 281 1.65 -5.05 12.58
C ILE A 281 1.76 -5.01 14.12
N GLN A 282 2.97 -4.98 14.67
CA GLN A 282 3.16 -4.98 16.13
C GLN A 282 2.75 -3.68 16.80
N ALA A 283 2.74 -2.56 16.07
CA ALA A 283 2.40 -1.24 16.60
C ALA A 283 0.90 -1.05 16.90
N PHE A 284 0.02 -1.94 16.42
CA PHE A 284 -1.43 -1.78 16.58
C PHE A 284 -1.88 -1.90 18.05
N ASP A 285 -2.47 -0.83 18.57
CA ASP A 285 -3.24 -0.83 19.82
C ASP A 285 -4.69 -0.39 19.56
N LEU A 286 -5.64 -1.29 19.83
CA LEU A 286 -7.05 -1.07 19.49
C LEU A 286 -7.67 0.12 20.24
N GLU A 287 -7.33 0.33 21.51
CA GLU A 287 -7.91 1.40 22.31
C GLU A 287 -7.30 2.75 21.93
N HIS A 288 -5.99 2.79 21.71
CA HIS A 288 -5.28 3.95 21.20
C HIS A 288 -5.85 4.40 19.86
N GLU A 289 -5.97 3.49 18.89
CA GLU A 289 -6.51 3.81 17.56
C GLU A 289 -7.96 4.29 17.61
N LEU A 290 -8.79 3.67 18.47
CA LEU A 290 -10.16 4.12 18.69
C LEU A 290 -10.21 5.55 19.24
N VAL A 291 -9.42 5.84 20.27
CA VAL A 291 -9.37 7.16 20.91
C VAL A 291 -8.85 8.20 19.92
N ALA A 292 -7.77 7.91 19.19
CA ALA A 292 -7.20 8.80 18.19
C ALA A 292 -8.22 9.12 17.08
N MET A 293 -8.95 8.12 16.59
CA MET A 293 -10.04 8.30 15.62
C MET A 293 -11.13 9.23 16.15
N LEU A 294 -11.62 9.00 17.38
CA LEU A 294 -12.66 9.82 17.99
C LEU A 294 -12.17 11.25 18.26
N GLU A 295 -10.91 11.44 18.64
CA GLU A 295 -10.29 12.77 18.80
C GLU A 295 -10.18 13.55 17.48
N ARG A 296 -9.89 12.87 16.36
CA ARG A 296 -9.95 13.48 15.03
C ARG A 296 -11.38 13.92 14.70
N LYS A 297 -12.36 13.04 14.91
CA LYS A 297 -13.78 13.34 14.64
C LYS A 297 -14.39 14.39 15.56
N ARG A 298 -13.90 14.48 16.79
CA ARG A 298 -14.34 15.42 17.82
C ARG A 298 -14.47 16.85 17.28
N ARG A 299 -13.48 17.29 16.50
CA ARG A 299 -13.40 18.64 15.92
C ARG A 299 -14.63 19.00 15.08
N PHE A 300 -15.21 18.01 14.40
CA PHE A 300 -16.40 18.17 13.56
C PHE A 300 -17.70 17.93 14.34
N GLY A 301 -17.68 17.03 15.33
CA GLY A 301 -18.87 16.64 16.10
C GLY A 301 -19.27 17.60 17.22
N GLN A 302 -18.36 18.45 17.72
CA GLN A 302 -18.54 19.28 18.92
C GLN A 302 -19.71 20.28 18.90
N TYR A 303 -20.37 20.51 17.76
CA TYR A 303 -21.52 21.40 17.62
C TYR A 303 -22.79 20.72 17.09
N MET A 304 -22.76 19.38 16.94
CA MET A 304 -23.78 18.65 16.18
C MET A 304 -24.80 17.92 17.05
N HIS A 305 -24.68 17.98 18.38
CA HIS A 305 -25.56 17.27 19.31
C HIS A 305 -26.43 18.23 20.12
N SER A 306 -27.63 17.79 20.50
CA SER A 306 -28.49 18.54 21.44
C SER A 306 -28.00 18.39 22.88
N ASP A 307 -28.18 19.42 23.71
CA ASP A 307 -27.79 19.40 25.14
C ASP A 307 -28.70 18.56 26.06
N TYR A 308 -29.73 17.90 25.51
CA TYR A 308 -30.66 17.06 26.27
C TYR A 308 -29.98 15.80 26.82
N CYS A 309 -29.12 15.15 26.03
CA CYS A 309 -28.41 13.96 26.47
C CYS A 309 -27.14 14.36 27.24
N ARG A 310 -27.03 13.90 28.50
CA ARG A 310 -25.93 14.25 29.40
C ARG A 310 -25.33 13.02 30.07
N PHE A 311 -24.01 13.02 30.17
CA PHE A 311 -23.19 11.99 30.82
C PHE A 311 -22.30 12.67 31.85
N GLU A 312 -22.38 12.24 33.12
CA GLU A 312 -21.65 12.87 34.25
C GLU A 312 -21.81 14.40 34.29
N GLY A 313 -23.03 14.89 34.06
CA GLY A 313 -23.37 16.31 34.10
C GLY A 313 -23.01 17.12 32.84
N LYS A 314 -22.19 16.56 31.93
CA LYS A 314 -21.80 17.21 30.67
C LYS A 314 -22.65 16.75 29.49
N SER A 315 -22.98 17.65 28.56
CA SER A 315 -23.57 17.26 27.26
C SER A 315 -22.51 16.65 26.34
N VAL A 316 -22.94 15.99 25.25
CA VAL A 316 -22.01 15.43 24.26
C VAL A 316 -21.11 16.52 23.66
N ASN A 317 -21.66 17.69 23.31
CA ASN A 317 -20.85 18.81 22.82
C ASN A 317 -19.78 19.23 23.82
N GLN A 318 -20.10 19.27 25.12
CA GLN A 318 -19.14 19.61 26.18
C GLN A 318 -18.04 18.56 26.34
N TRP A 319 -18.35 17.27 26.13
CA TRP A 319 -17.33 16.21 26.08
C TRP A 319 -16.42 16.34 24.85
N LEU A 320 -16.96 16.81 23.73
CA LEU A 320 -16.23 16.99 22.48
C LEU A 320 -15.56 18.36 22.36
N GLU A 321 -15.74 19.28 23.30
CA GLU A 321 -15.17 20.64 23.18
C GLU A 321 -13.64 20.64 23.32
N GLN A 322 -13.10 19.84 24.23
CA GLN A 322 -11.67 19.86 24.57
C GLN A 322 -10.95 18.57 24.17
N PRO A 323 -9.72 18.66 23.62
CA PRO A 323 -8.87 17.48 23.39
C PRO A 323 -8.60 16.70 24.68
N GLY A 324 -8.43 15.38 24.56
CA GLY A 324 -8.04 14.48 25.65
C GLY A 324 -9.20 14.02 26.53
N GLN A 325 -10.44 14.45 26.25
CA GLN A 325 -11.61 14.05 27.03
C GLN A 325 -12.24 12.73 26.55
N ILE A 326 -11.89 12.23 25.36
CA ILE A 326 -12.50 11.03 24.77
C ILE A 326 -12.39 9.78 25.67
N PRO A 327 -11.24 9.44 26.30
CA PRO A 327 -11.16 8.26 27.17
C PRO A 327 -12.14 8.31 28.36
N ALA A 328 -12.28 9.49 28.98
CA ALA A 328 -13.22 9.69 30.08
C ALA A 328 -14.68 9.64 29.58
N PHE A 329 -14.95 10.15 28.38
CA PHE A 329 -16.27 10.09 27.78
C PHE A 329 -16.69 8.65 27.44
N LEU A 330 -15.80 7.85 26.85
CA LEU A 330 -16.05 6.42 26.60
C LEU A 330 -16.37 5.66 27.89
N ARG A 331 -15.64 5.96 28.98
CA ARG A 331 -15.94 5.39 30.31
C ARG A 331 -17.34 5.78 30.80
N ALA A 332 -17.71 7.05 30.68
CA ALA A 332 -19.05 7.52 31.07
C ALA A 332 -20.16 6.85 30.23
N LEU A 333 -19.95 6.65 28.93
CA LEU A 333 -20.88 5.90 28.07
C LEU A 333 -21.02 4.43 28.52
N GLN A 334 -19.92 3.80 28.90
CA GLN A 334 -19.93 2.42 29.40
C GLN A 334 -20.63 2.32 30.76
N GLU A 335 -20.33 3.18 31.72
CA GLU A 335 -20.95 3.20 33.06
C GLU A 335 -22.46 3.43 33.00
N ARG A 336 -22.93 4.20 32.01
CA ARG A 336 -24.36 4.44 31.75
C ARG A 336 -25.02 3.38 30.85
N GLY A 337 -24.30 2.33 30.46
CA GLY A 337 -24.83 1.22 29.67
C GLY A 337 -25.08 1.52 28.20
N TRP A 338 -24.59 2.65 27.68
CA TRP A 338 -24.64 3.00 26.26
C TRP A 338 -23.66 2.16 25.43
N ILE A 339 -22.55 1.77 26.06
CA ILE A 339 -21.55 0.86 25.51
C ILE A 339 -21.50 -0.37 26.41
N LYS A 340 -21.74 -1.54 25.83
CA LYS A 340 -21.66 -2.83 26.50
C LYS A 340 -20.45 -3.60 25.99
N ARG A 341 -19.32 -3.40 26.68
CA ARG A 341 -18.06 -4.11 26.39
C ARG A 341 -18.21 -5.62 26.57
N GLN A 342 -17.39 -6.37 25.83
CA GLN A 342 -17.31 -7.84 25.93
C GLN A 342 -18.63 -8.55 25.56
N GLN A 343 -19.43 -7.92 24.69
CA GLN A 343 -20.75 -8.39 24.28
C GLN A 343 -20.95 -8.16 22.79
N ASN A 344 -22.04 -8.66 22.24
CA ASN A 344 -22.43 -8.37 20.87
C ASN A 344 -22.57 -6.85 20.67
N PRO A 345 -21.85 -6.20 19.74
CA PRO A 345 -21.94 -4.76 19.52
C PRO A 345 -23.36 -4.27 19.26
N ALA A 346 -24.20 -5.08 18.62
CA ALA A 346 -25.62 -4.78 18.39
C ALA A 346 -26.43 -4.51 19.68
N ASP A 347 -25.97 -5.00 20.84
CA ASP A 347 -26.63 -4.80 22.13
C ASP A 347 -26.30 -3.44 22.77
N SER A 348 -25.34 -2.69 22.21
CA SER A 348 -24.95 -1.36 22.67
C SER A 348 -25.79 -0.27 22.00
N PRO A 349 -26.55 0.56 22.75
CA PRO A 349 -27.28 1.70 22.20
C PRO A 349 -26.42 2.63 21.35
N PHE A 350 -25.17 2.85 21.75
CA PHE A 350 -24.23 3.68 20.98
C PHE A 350 -23.96 3.10 19.57
N TRP A 351 -23.81 1.78 19.44
CA TRP A 351 -23.58 1.13 18.15
C TRP A 351 -24.79 1.27 17.21
N GLN A 352 -26.00 1.19 17.75
CA GLN A 352 -27.24 1.35 16.97
C GLN A 352 -27.41 2.76 16.40
N LEU A 353 -26.74 3.77 16.98
CA LEU A 353 -26.70 5.11 16.40
C LEU A 353 -25.79 5.20 15.17
N ILE A 354 -24.84 4.27 15.02
CA ILE A 354 -23.82 4.26 13.95
C ILE A 354 -24.22 3.31 12.82
N GLU A 355 -24.74 2.14 13.18
CA GLU A 355 -25.01 1.05 12.26
C GLU A 355 -26.43 0.49 12.47
N GLY A 356 -27.21 0.46 11.38
CA GLY A 356 -28.58 -0.06 11.36
C GLY A 356 -29.55 0.81 10.57
N PRO A 357 -30.78 0.31 10.29
CA PRO A 357 -31.81 1.08 9.60
C PRO A 357 -32.17 2.35 10.40
N GLY A 358 -32.00 3.53 9.78
CA GLY A 358 -32.31 4.80 10.42
C GLY A 358 -31.28 5.29 11.45
N ALA A 359 -30.06 4.75 11.43
CA ALA A 359 -28.96 5.17 12.30
C ALA A 359 -28.73 6.70 12.23
N ALA A 360 -28.80 7.38 13.38
CA ALA A 360 -28.71 8.85 13.45
C ALA A 360 -27.34 9.40 13.01
N MET A 361 -26.29 8.58 13.08
CA MET A 361 -24.92 8.91 12.65
C MET A 361 -24.53 8.16 11.37
N PHE A 362 -25.51 7.80 10.52
CA PHE A 362 -25.24 7.19 9.23
C PHE A 362 -24.28 8.05 8.38
N GLY A 363 -23.22 7.42 7.87
CA GLY A 363 -22.20 8.09 7.04
C GLY A 363 -21.15 8.89 7.81
N VAL A 364 -21.24 9.00 9.14
CA VAL A 364 -20.25 9.74 9.96
C VAL A 364 -18.92 8.98 10.10
N PHE A 365 -18.98 7.65 10.18
CA PHE A 365 -17.83 6.76 10.35
C PHE A 365 -17.57 5.97 9.07
N SER A 366 -16.30 5.90 8.65
CA SER A 366 -15.84 5.04 7.55
C SER A 366 -15.95 3.55 7.94
N GLY A 367 -15.74 2.66 6.97
CA GLY A 367 -15.74 1.22 7.22
C GLY A 367 -14.71 0.80 8.27
N PHE A 368 -13.50 1.34 8.21
CA PHE A 368 -12.46 1.11 9.21
C PHE A 368 -12.86 1.60 10.60
N GLU A 369 -13.36 2.82 10.71
CA GLU A 369 -13.69 3.44 12.00
C GLU A 369 -14.85 2.71 12.69
N LYS A 370 -15.82 2.23 11.89
CA LYS A 370 -16.85 1.30 12.37
C LYS A 370 -16.24 0.00 12.86
N GLN A 371 -15.24 -0.55 12.18
CA GLN A 371 -14.58 -1.79 12.61
C GLN A 371 -13.79 -1.62 13.92
N LEU A 372 -13.11 -0.49 14.13
CA LEU A 372 -12.47 -0.15 15.41
C LEU A 372 -13.47 -0.17 16.55
N LEU A 373 -14.59 0.54 16.39
CA LEU A 373 -15.68 0.57 17.35
C LEU A 373 -16.28 -0.82 17.58
N HIS A 374 -16.53 -1.56 16.51
CA HIS A 374 -17.08 -2.91 16.58
C HIS A 374 -16.18 -3.83 17.41
N ASP A 375 -14.90 -3.92 17.04
CA ASP A 375 -13.95 -4.84 17.68
C ASP A 375 -13.64 -4.41 19.11
N TRP A 376 -13.63 -3.10 19.40
CA TRP A 376 -13.51 -2.59 20.76
C TRP A 376 -14.75 -2.93 21.60
N ILE A 377 -15.97 -2.72 21.11
CA ILE A 377 -17.18 -3.12 21.87
C ILE A 377 -17.21 -4.64 22.10
N ALA A 378 -16.92 -5.42 21.05
CA ALA A 378 -16.92 -6.87 21.09
C ALA A 378 -15.88 -7.44 22.07
N GLY A 379 -14.65 -6.91 22.07
CA GLY A 379 -13.54 -7.49 22.83
C GLY A 379 -13.34 -8.98 22.49
N ASP A 380 -13.44 -9.84 23.50
CA ASP A 380 -13.34 -11.30 23.42
C ASP A 380 -14.65 -11.97 22.97
N TRP A 381 -15.75 -11.21 22.88
CA TRP A 381 -16.99 -11.74 22.35
C TRP A 381 -16.80 -12.16 20.90
N ARG A 382 -17.16 -13.41 20.60
CA ARG A 382 -17.11 -13.97 19.25
C ARG A 382 -18.53 -14.32 18.82
N SER A 383 -18.92 -13.83 17.65
CA SER A 383 -20.14 -14.28 16.99
C SER A 383 -20.11 -15.79 16.77
N ALA A 384 -21.23 -16.47 17.05
CA ALA A 384 -21.38 -17.89 16.75
C ALA A 384 -21.37 -18.19 15.25
N ARG A 385 -21.60 -17.18 14.40
CA ARG A 385 -21.47 -17.29 12.94
C ARG A 385 -20.02 -17.09 12.53
N ARG A 386 -19.38 -18.16 12.05
CA ARG A 386 -18.14 -18.05 11.28
C ARG A 386 -18.43 -17.21 10.03
N SER A 387 -17.65 -16.17 9.80
CA SER A 387 -17.63 -15.46 8.52
C SER A 387 -17.40 -16.49 7.41
N ALA A 388 -18.25 -16.49 6.38
CA ALA A 388 -18.01 -17.35 5.24
C ALA A 388 -16.66 -16.95 4.62
N PRO A 389 -15.81 -17.92 4.22
CA PRO A 389 -14.55 -17.60 3.58
C PRO A 389 -14.83 -16.75 2.33
N VAL A 390 -14.05 -15.67 2.15
CA VAL A 390 -14.13 -14.84 0.94
C VAL A 390 -13.88 -15.76 -0.25
N ARG A 391 -14.87 -15.90 -1.14
CA ARG A 391 -14.68 -16.66 -2.38
C ARG A 391 -13.63 -15.93 -3.22
N ARG A 392 -12.48 -16.58 -3.46
CA ARG A 392 -11.39 -16.13 -4.35
C ARG A 392 -11.85 -15.70 -5.75
N THR A 393 -13.04 -16.10 -6.18
CA THR A 393 -13.55 -15.89 -7.54
C THR A 393 -14.10 -14.49 -7.79
N SER A 394 -14.37 -13.70 -6.74
CA SER A 394 -15.17 -12.47 -6.93
C SER A 394 -14.40 -11.27 -7.47
N SER A 395 -13.07 -11.29 -7.44
CA SER A 395 -12.23 -10.13 -7.76
C SER A 395 -11.95 -10.06 -9.26
N LEU A 396 -11.62 -11.22 -9.87
CA LEU A 396 -11.44 -11.43 -11.31
C LEU A 396 -12.73 -11.28 -12.13
N GLU A 397 -13.88 -11.68 -11.58
CA GLU A 397 -15.17 -11.55 -12.28
C GLU A 397 -15.71 -10.11 -12.22
N ARG A 398 -15.44 -9.36 -11.15
CA ARG A 398 -15.91 -7.97 -10.98
C ARG A 398 -15.12 -6.95 -11.82
N SER A 399 -13.91 -7.29 -12.27
CA SER A 399 -13.04 -6.44 -13.09
C SER A 399 -13.20 -6.67 -14.60
N ARG A 400 -13.94 -7.68 -15.03
CA ARG A 400 -14.24 -7.97 -16.46
C ARG A 400 -15.28 -7.03 -17.11
N GLY A 401 -15.66 -5.95 -16.43
CA GLY A 401 -16.46 -4.90 -17.07
C GLY A 401 -15.64 -4.19 -18.15
N ASP A 402 -16.29 -3.76 -19.24
CA ASP A 402 -15.66 -2.88 -20.22
C ASP A 402 -15.00 -1.70 -19.48
N LEU A 403 -13.72 -1.44 -19.79
CA LEU A 403 -13.02 -0.28 -19.27
C LEU A 403 -13.87 0.97 -19.59
N PRO A 404 -14.14 1.85 -18.61
CA PRO A 404 -14.96 3.03 -18.86
C PRO A 404 -14.37 3.83 -20.02
N ASP A 405 -15.19 4.18 -21.02
CA ASP A 405 -14.81 5.14 -22.06
C ASP A 405 -14.79 6.54 -21.43
N ASP A 406 -13.65 6.90 -20.83
CA ASP A 406 -13.43 8.16 -20.14
C ASP A 406 -12.73 9.20 -21.03
N ALA A 407 -12.81 10.47 -20.62
CA ALA A 407 -12.29 11.58 -21.42
C ALA A 407 -10.75 11.58 -21.54
N GLU A 408 -10.02 11.11 -20.53
CA GLU A 408 -8.55 11.03 -20.59
C GLU A 408 -8.11 9.98 -21.60
N THR A 409 -8.76 8.80 -21.61
CA THR A 409 -8.46 7.74 -22.59
C THR A 409 -8.72 8.20 -24.02
N ARG A 410 -9.84 8.86 -24.29
CA ARG A 410 -10.12 9.42 -25.63
C ARG A 410 -9.13 10.49 -26.06
N ALA A 411 -8.72 11.37 -25.14
CA ALA A 411 -7.73 12.40 -25.42
C ALA A 411 -6.37 11.78 -25.79
N LEU A 412 -5.91 10.78 -25.02
CA LEU A 412 -4.69 10.05 -25.32
C LEU A 412 -4.76 9.32 -26.68
N GLN A 413 -5.87 8.63 -26.97
CA GLN A 413 -6.07 7.98 -28.27
C GLN A 413 -6.00 8.97 -29.43
N ALA A 414 -6.61 10.15 -29.29
CA ALA A 414 -6.55 11.21 -30.29
C ALA A 414 -5.13 11.77 -30.47
N GLU A 415 -4.36 11.90 -29.39
CA GLU A 415 -2.97 12.38 -29.43
C GLU A 415 -2.03 11.37 -30.12
N LEU A 416 -2.26 10.07 -29.93
CA LEU A 416 -1.50 9.00 -30.58
C LEU A 416 -1.86 8.83 -32.06
N ALA A 417 -3.07 9.22 -32.47
CA ALA A 417 -3.55 9.04 -33.83
C ALA A 417 -2.68 9.82 -34.84
N GLY A 418 -2.24 9.13 -35.89
CA GLY A 418 -1.41 9.73 -36.95
C GLY A 418 0.07 9.93 -36.58
N GLN A 419 0.48 9.59 -35.35
CA GLN A 419 1.88 9.60 -34.93
C GLN A 419 2.58 8.29 -35.33
N ASP A 420 3.87 8.36 -35.62
CA ASP A 420 4.70 7.16 -35.81
C ASP A 420 4.95 6.41 -34.49
N ALA A 421 5.51 5.21 -34.58
CA ALA A 421 5.71 4.35 -33.41
C ALA A 421 6.69 4.93 -32.36
N GLU A 422 7.68 5.72 -32.79
CA GLU A 422 8.64 6.35 -31.88
C GLU A 422 7.97 7.48 -31.10
N ARG A 423 7.20 8.33 -31.80
CA ARG A 423 6.45 9.40 -31.17
C ARG A 423 5.35 8.87 -30.28
N GLN A 424 4.65 7.80 -30.68
CA GLN A 424 3.65 7.14 -29.82
C GLN A 424 4.28 6.67 -28.50
N ARG A 425 5.46 6.03 -28.52
CA ARG A 425 6.16 5.65 -27.27
C ARG A 425 6.38 6.85 -26.35
N ALA A 426 6.96 7.92 -26.88
CA ALA A 426 7.30 9.10 -26.08
C ALA A 426 6.05 9.70 -25.41
N LEU A 427 4.91 9.69 -26.10
CA LEU A 427 3.62 10.15 -25.58
C LEU A 427 3.03 9.21 -24.53
N LEU A 428 3.34 7.90 -24.58
CA LEU A 428 2.84 6.90 -23.63
C LEU A 428 3.60 6.92 -22.30
N LEU A 429 4.90 7.23 -22.30
CA LEU A 429 5.76 7.13 -21.10
C LEU A 429 5.16 7.80 -19.84
N PRO A 430 4.63 9.05 -19.89
CA PRO A 430 4.06 9.68 -18.70
C PRO A 430 2.83 8.95 -18.14
N TRP A 431 2.11 8.18 -18.96
CA TRP A 431 0.93 7.41 -18.55
C TRP A 431 1.27 6.10 -17.86
N LEU A 432 2.49 5.60 -18.06
CA LEU A 432 3.02 4.43 -17.35
C LEU A 432 3.58 4.82 -15.98
N GLY A 433 3.59 6.09 -15.59
CA GLY A 433 4.11 6.54 -14.29
C GLY A 433 3.21 6.20 -13.09
N PRO A 434 3.76 6.23 -11.87
CA PRO A 434 3.10 5.76 -10.64
C PRO A 434 1.78 6.46 -10.32
N HIS A 435 1.61 7.72 -10.75
CA HIS A 435 0.38 8.49 -10.51
C HIS A 435 -0.77 8.22 -11.50
N ARG A 436 -0.50 7.49 -12.60
CA ARG A 436 -1.45 7.31 -13.73
C ARG A 436 -1.69 5.87 -14.16
N HIS A 437 -0.71 4.97 -14.00
CA HIS A 437 -0.76 3.65 -14.65
C HIS A 437 -1.99 2.80 -14.28
N PHE A 438 -2.54 2.98 -13.07
CA PHE A 438 -3.75 2.29 -12.61
C PHE A 438 -5.07 2.89 -13.11
N ARG A 439 -5.05 4.07 -13.75
CA ARG A 439 -6.24 4.74 -14.33
C ARG A 439 -6.55 4.15 -15.71
N PRO A 440 -7.80 4.26 -16.22
CA PRO A 440 -8.17 3.73 -17.54
C PRO A 440 -7.21 4.10 -18.68
N ALA A 441 -6.79 5.37 -18.76
CA ALA A 441 -5.83 5.84 -19.77
C ALA A 441 -4.43 5.24 -19.58
N GLY A 442 -3.97 5.06 -18.33
CA GLY A 442 -2.71 4.39 -18.01
C GLY A 442 -2.71 2.90 -18.34
N LEU A 443 -3.83 2.22 -18.08
CA LEU A 443 -4.05 0.82 -18.45
C LEU A 443 -4.03 0.64 -19.97
N PHE A 444 -4.71 1.53 -20.71
CA PHE A 444 -4.62 1.61 -22.17
C PHE A 444 -3.19 1.88 -22.65
N ALA A 445 -2.50 2.84 -22.03
CA ALA A 445 -1.15 3.21 -22.40
C ALA A 445 -0.17 2.05 -22.22
N THR A 446 -0.31 1.29 -21.14
CA THR A 446 0.51 0.10 -20.85
C THR A 446 0.34 -0.96 -21.94
N ARG A 447 -0.90 -1.31 -22.30
CA ARG A 447 -1.17 -2.26 -23.39
C ARG A 447 -0.57 -1.78 -24.71
N ARG A 448 -0.76 -0.51 -25.04
CA ARG A 448 -0.24 0.07 -26.28
C ARG A 448 1.29 0.10 -26.30
N PHE A 449 1.92 0.38 -25.18
CA PHE A 449 3.38 0.36 -25.05
C PHE A 449 3.94 -1.06 -25.27
N ILE A 450 3.30 -2.09 -24.68
CA ILE A 450 3.65 -3.49 -24.89
C ILE A 450 3.54 -3.87 -26.37
N GLU A 451 2.43 -3.52 -27.03
CA GLU A 451 2.24 -3.77 -28.47
C GLU A 451 3.38 -3.17 -29.30
N LEU A 452 3.72 -1.90 -29.08
CA LEU A 452 4.80 -1.22 -29.80
C LEU A 452 6.16 -1.88 -29.55
N ARG A 453 6.43 -2.34 -28.32
CA ARG A 453 7.68 -3.03 -27.98
C ARG A 453 7.81 -4.39 -28.69
N THR A 454 6.71 -5.12 -28.89
CA THR A 454 6.74 -6.42 -29.60
C THR A 454 7.05 -6.29 -31.09
N LEU A 455 6.78 -5.14 -31.71
CA LEU A 455 7.01 -4.91 -33.14
C LEU A 455 8.50 -4.67 -33.50
N TRP A 456 9.39 -4.56 -32.51
CA TRP A 456 10.82 -4.29 -32.70
C TRP A 456 11.75 -5.40 -32.23
N ARG A 457 11.20 -6.47 -31.66
CA ARG A 457 11.93 -7.73 -31.48
C ARG A 457 11.76 -8.56 -32.74
#